data_AF-A0A541C3H0-F1
#
_entry.id   AF-A0A541C3H0-F1
#
_cell.length_a   1.000
_cell.length_b   1.000
_cell.length_c   1.000
_cell.angle_alpha   90.00
_cell.angle_beta   90.00
_cell.angle_gamma   90.00
#
_symmetry.space_group_name_H-M   'P 1'
#
loop_
_entity.id
_entity.type
_entity.pdbx_description
1 polymer ?
#
loop_
_entity_poly.entity_id
_entity_poly.type
_entity_poly.pdbx_seq_one_letter_code
_entity_poly.pdbx_strand_id
1 'polypeptide(L)'
;MSESWDAYAALPRRVGHDSRTGRVVHLPPAYDDDAAAAFAALSPAPSLAAAIEPLLRDWMRAGLARGALPGRAEAGLWADALRHQAALRRGLPAEPLWHGPRGRERAWVLDLAAFVEPDQSVAAGALARAAAAAITALEIAGPPDPARPATVIPANLAGALMAAGVPYAWPEGRAMAAALLAVVLGGAAEASAALALRLGPCPAWCDRRTSVL
;
A
#
# COMPACT_ATOMS: atom_id res chain seq x y z
N MET A 1 1.51 -6.72 19.81
CA MET A 1 2.33 -5.88 18.90
C MET A 1 1.52 -4.64 18.61
N SER A 2 2.21 -3.50 18.52
CA SER A 2 1.73 -2.16 18.87
C SER A 2 0.53 -1.65 18.05
N GLU A 3 -0.60 -1.35 18.72
CA GLU A 3 -1.72 -0.53 18.18
C GLU A 3 -1.34 0.94 17.95
N SER A 4 -0.05 1.25 17.84
CA SER A 4 0.44 2.61 17.94
C SER A 4 1.61 2.89 17.01
N TRP A 5 1.60 4.11 16.49
CA TRP A 5 2.66 4.70 15.69
C TRP A 5 3.91 5.03 16.52
N ASP A 6 3.90 4.81 17.83
CA ASP A 6 5.01 5.12 18.76
C ASP A 6 6.34 4.46 18.38
N ALA A 7 6.29 3.32 17.66
CA ALA A 7 7.48 2.65 17.14
C ALA A 7 8.14 3.37 15.95
N TYR A 8 7.48 4.37 15.36
CA TYR A 8 7.94 5.11 14.20
C TYR A 8 8.24 6.55 14.58
N ALA A 9 9.52 6.93 14.47
CA ALA A 9 9.92 8.32 14.66
C ALA A 9 9.15 9.23 13.70
N ALA A 10 8.72 10.41 14.17
CA ALA A 10 8.04 11.40 13.36
C ALA A 10 8.83 12.71 13.40
N LEU A 11 9.55 13.01 12.33
CA LEU A 11 10.42 14.16 12.21
C LEU A 11 9.64 15.35 11.64
N PRO A 12 9.80 16.56 12.22
CA PRO A 12 9.16 17.75 11.67
C PRO A 12 9.82 18.12 10.34
N ARG A 13 8.99 18.36 9.32
CA ARG A 13 9.36 18.87 8.00
C ARG A 13 8.55 20.12 7.73
N ARG A 14 9.21 21.20 7.29
CA ARG A 14 8.53 22.45 6.96
C ARG A 14 8.29 22.54 5.46
N VAL A 15 7.04 22.76 5.07
CA VAL A 15 6.58 22.78 3.68
C VAL A 15 5.98 24.15 3.36
N GLY A 16 6.38 24.72 2.23
CA GLY A 16 5.90 26.01 1.72
C GLY A 16 7.04 26.82 1.10
N HIS A 17 6.68 27.81 0.29
CA HIS A 17 7.65 28.67 -0.38
C HIS A 17 8.47 29.55 0.60
N ASP A 18 7.88 29.87 1.76
CA ASP A 18 8.54 30.62 2.84
C ASP A 18 8.88 29.69 4.01
N SER A 19 10.17 29.59 4.32
CA SER A 19 10.72 28.79 5.42
C SER A 19 10.35 29.31 6.81
N ARG A 20 9.77 30.51 6.94
CA ARG A 20 9.31 31.06 8.23
C ARG A 20 7.82 30.84 8.49
N THR A 21 7.00 30.84 7.45
CA THR A 21 5.53 30.72 7.54
C THR A 21 4.99 29.40 7.02
N GLY A 22 5.84 28.54 6.44
CA GLY A 22 5.46 27.23 5.94
C GLY A 22 4.86 26.31 7.01
N ARG A 23 3.91 25.47 6.59
CA ARG A 23 3.24 24.48 7.42
C ARG A 23 4.24 23.41 7.85
N VAL A 24 4.18 23.00 9.12
CA VAL A 24 4.98 21.88 9.62
C VAL A 24 4.15 20.61 9.53
N VAL A 25 4.73 19.56 8.95
CA VAL A 25 4.17 18.21 8.90
C VAL A 25 5.15 17.24 9.56
N HIS A 26 4.64 16.23 10.26
CA HIS A 26 5.46 15.23 10.93
C HIS A 26 5.43 13.91 10.14
N LEU A 27 6.58 13.51 9.63
CA LEU A 27 6.71 12.33 8.77
C LEU A 27 7.84 11.41 9.23
N PRO A 28 7.75 10.10 8.93
CA PRO A 28 8.85 9.16 9.19
C PRO A 28 10.15 9.53 8.47
N PRO A 29 11.32 9.06 8.95
CA PRO A 29 12.62 9.35 8.33
C PRO A 29 12.74 8.96 6.85
N ALA A 30 11.94 7.99 6.39
CA ALA A 30 11.89 7.55 4.98
C ALA A 30 11.32 8.61 4.01
N TYR A 31 10.77 9.71 4.53
CA TYR A 31 10.18 10.79 3.75
C TYR A 31 11.17 11.98 3.70
N ASP A 32 11.61 12.27 2.48
CA ASP A 32 12.39 13.45 2.12
C ASP A 32 11.49 14.71 2.04
N ASP A 33 12.10 15.86 1.73
CA ASP A 33 11.40 17.14 1.70
C ASP A 33 10.41 17.22 0.53
N ASP A 34 10.68 16.56 -0.59
CA ASP A 34 9.75 16.47 -1.74
C ASP A 34 8.52 15.64 -1.38
N ALA A 35 8.71 14.52 -0.68
CA ALA A 35 7.63 13.69 -0.15
C ALA A 35 6.83 14.46 0.92
N ALA A 36 7.48 15.30 1.72
CA ALA A 36 6.78 16.19 2.65
C ALA A 36 5.90 17.21 1.92
N ALA A 37 6.41 17.80 0.82
CA ALA A 37 5.64 18.70 -0.02
C ALA A 37 4.43 18.01 -0.66
N ALA A 38 4.63 16.82 -1.23
CA ALA A 38 3.56 16.02 -1.80
C ALA A 38 2.50 15.63 -0.75
N PHE A 39 2.92 15.21 0.45
CA PHE A 39 2.01 14.90 1.55
C PHE A 39 1.19 16.12 1.98
N ALA A 40 1.81 17.29 2.12
CA ALA A 40 1.12 18.50 2.55
C ALA A 40 0.07 18.98 1.53
N ALA A 41 0.31 18.73 0.23
CA ALA A 41 -0.66 18.96 -0.83
C ALA A 41 -1.80 17.93 -0.80
N LEU A 42 -1.49 16.67 -0.52
CA LEU A 42 -2.44 15.55 -0.47
C LEU A 42 -3.37 15.60 0.75
N SER A 43 -2.86 15.99 1.92
CA SER A 43 -3.61 15.89 3.18
C SER A 43 -3.46 17.14 4.05
N PRO A 44 -4.54 17.63 4.68
CA PRO A 44 -4.47 18.70 5.69
C PRO A 44 -3.96 18.20 7.05
N ALA A 45 -3.78 16.89 7.25
CA ALA A 45 -3.39 16.32 8.54
C ALA A 45 -1.97 16.75 8.96
N PRO A 46 -1.71 16.99 10.26
CA PRO A 46 -0.40 17.43 10.73
C PRO A 46 0.68 16.33 10.66
N SER A 47 0.31 15.07 10.46
CA SER A 47 1.24 13.95 10.38
C SER A 47 0.69 12.81 9.52
N LEU A 48 1.58 11.91 9.07
CA LEU A 48 1.18 10.69 8.35
C LEU A 48 0.24 9.83 9.21
N ALA A 49 0.55 9.67 10.50
CA ALA A 49 -0.28 8.94 11.45
C ALA A 49 -1.69 9.55 11.57
N ALA A 50 -1.78 10.89 11.68
CA ALA A 50 -3.05 11.58 11.77
C ALA A 50 -3.90 11.46 10.49
N ALA A 51 -3.27 11.27 9.33
CA ALA A 51 -3.97 11.05 8.06
C ALA A 51 -4.46 9.60 7.90
N ILE A 52 -3.61 8.62 8.24
CA ILE A 52 -3.84 7.20 7.95
C ILE A 52 -4.69 6.51 9.03
N GLU A 53 -4.50 6.86 10.30
CA GLU A 53 -5.17 6.16 11.41
C GLU A 53 -6.71 6.21 11.35
N PRO A 54 -7.36 7.34 11.01
CA PRO A 54 -8.80 7.36 10.80
C PRO A 54 -9.25 6.40 9.69
N LEU A 55 -8.53 6.35 8.57
CA LEU A 55 -8.84 5.45 7.45
C LEU A 55 -8.74 3.98 7.88
N LEU A 56 -7.66 3.60 8.57
CA LEU A 56 -7.47 2.24 9.06
C LEU A 56 -8.59 1.82 10.02
N ARG A 57 -8.99 2.69 10.95
CA ARG A 57 -10.08 2.38 11.89
C ARG A 57 -11.41 2.16 11.17
N ASP A 58 -11.72 2.98 10.18
CA ASP A 58 -12.95 2.84 9.40
C ASP A 58 -12.93 1.59 8.52
N TRP A 59 -11.79 1.28 7.91
CA TRP A 59 -11.62 0.06 7.13
C TRP A 59 -11.64 -1.20 8.00
N MET A 60 -11.01 -1.22 9.17
CA MET A 60 -11.12 -2.34 10.11
C MET A 60 -12.59 -2.60 10.46
N ARG A 61 -13.35 -1.55 10.79
CA ARG A 61 -14.78 -1.66 11.10
C ARG A 61 -15.57 -2.24 9.92
N ALA A 62 -15.36 -1.71 8.72
CA ALA A 62 -16.03 -2.16 7.51
C ALA A 62 -15.65 -3.61 7.13
N GLY A 63 -14.37 -3.96 7.22
CA GLY A 63 -13.84 -5.28 6.90
C GLY A 63 -14.35 -6.36 7.85
N LEU A 64 -14.47 -6.05 9.15
CA LEU A 64 -15.08 -6.94 10.14
C LEU A 64 -16.59 -7.13 9.85
N ALA A 65 -17.31 -6.03 9.60
CA ALA A 65 -18.75 -6.09 9.32
C ALA A 65 -19.07 -6.89 8.05
N ARG A 66 -18.20 -6.82 7.04
CA ARG A 66 -18.35 -7.55 5.76
C ARG A 66 -17.81 -8.98 5.80
N GLY A 67 -17.11 -9.38 6.87
CA GLY A 67 -16.40 -10.65 6.91
C GLY A 67 -15.17 -10.71 5.99
N ALA A 68 -14.64 -9.58 5.53
CA ALA A 68 -13.37 -9.54 4.80
C ALA A 68 -12.18 -9.83 5.73
N LEU A 69 -12.28 -9.37 6.99
CA LEU A 69 -11.32 -9.65 8.05
C LEU A 69 -11.84 -10.79 8.95
N PRO A 70 -11.02 -11.83 9.25
CA PRO A 70 -11.44 -13.00 10.06
C PRO A 70 -11.95 -12.68 11.46
N GLY A 71 -11.34 -11.71 12.11
CA GLY A 71 -11.60 -11.36 13.49
C GLY A 71 -10.81 -10.14 13.90
N ARG A 72 -11.01 -9.69 15.15
CA ARG A 72 -10.36 -8.48 15.67
C ARG A 72 -8.85 -8.60 15.73
N ALA A 73 -8.33 -9.79 16.05
CA ALA A 73 -6.89 -10.03 16.13
C ALA A 73 -6.22 -9.88 14.75
N GLU A 74 -6.80 -10.52 13.74
CA GLU A 74 -6.32 -10.45 12.35
C GLU A 74 -6.49 -9.05 11.77
N ALA A 75 -7.57 -8.34 12.12
CA ALA A 75 -7.76 -6.95 11.76
C ALA A 75 -6.66 -6.05 12.35
N GLY A 76 -6.24 -6.29 13.59
CA GLY A 76 -5.13 -5.59 14.23
C GLY A 76 -3.81 -5.83 13.52
N LEU A 77 -3.47 -7.10 13.26
CA LEU A 77 -2.26 -7.47 12.51
C LEU A 77 -2.23 -6.88 11.09
N TRP A 78 -3.37 -6.87 10.41
CA TRP A 78 -3.51 -6.25 9.11
C TRP A 78 -3.27 -4.73 9.17
N ALA A 79 -3.87 -4.04 10.15
CA ALA A 79 -3.65 -2.61 10.35
C ALA A 79 -2.18 -2.30 10.67
N ASP A 80 -1.54 -3.09 11.53
CA ASP A 80 -0.12 -2.96 11.86
C ASP A 80 0.77 -3.12 10.62
N ALA A 81 0.43 -4.06 9.74
CA ALA A 81 1.15 -4.24 8.47
C ALA A 81 1.03 -3.01 7.57
N LEU A 82 -0.15 -2.38 7.49
CA LEU A 82 -0.35 -1.15 6.71
C LEU A 82 0.34 0.06 7.34
N ARG A 83 0.33 0.20 8.67
CA ARG A 83 1.11 1.22 9.38
C ARG A 83 2.60 1.06 9.10
N HIS A 84 3.10 -0.17 9.16
CA HIS A 84 4.50 -0.48 8.86
C HIS A 84 4.87 -0.12 7.42
N GLN A 85 4.01 -0.46 6.45
CA GLN A 85 4.22 -0.08 5.05
C GLN A 85 4.28 1.43 4.88
N ALA A 86 3.32 2.16 5.45
CA ALA A 86 3.27 3.61 5.37
C ALA A 86 4.51 4.23 6.05
N ALA A 87 4.89 3.76 7.23
CA ALA A 87 6.04 4.28 7.97
C ALA A 87 7.36 4.14 7.22
N LEU A 88 7.55 3.01 6.53
CA LEU A 88 8.75 2.72 5.73
C LEU A 88 8.66 3.20 4.27
N ARG A 89 7.60 3.94 3.90
CA ARG A 89 7.33 4.35 2.51
C ARG A 89 7.29 3.15 1.53
N ARG A 90 6.97 1.95 2.04
CA ARG A 90 6.85 0.72 1.24
C ARG A 90 5.55 0.66 0.45
N GLY A 91 4.50 1.26 0.96
CA GLY A 91 3.24 1.35 0.25
C GLY A 91 2.23 2.28 0.89
N LEU A 92 1.40 2.89 0.04
CA LEU A 92 0.37 3.85 0.42
C LEU A 92 -0.86 3.71 -0.49
N PRO A 93 -2.06 4.09 -0.01
CA PRO A 93 -3.21 4.24 -0.88
C PRO A 93 -2.94 5.31 -1.93
N ALA A 94 -3.48 5.14 -3.14
CA ALA A 94 -3.53 6.21 -4.13
C ALA A 94 -4.43 7.35 -3.65
N GLU A 95 -4.20 8.57 -4.16
CA GLU A 95 -4.89 9.81 -3.75
C GLU A 95 -6.41 9.67 -3.53
N PRO A 96 -7.19 9.02 -4.42
CA PRO A 96 -8.65 8.94 -4.22
C PRO A 96 -9.06 8.31 -2.88
N LEU A 97 -8.29 7.36 -2.36
CA LEU A 97 -8.59 6.66 -1.11
C LEU A 97 -8.27 7.48 0.15
N TRP A 98 -7.48 8.55 0.04
CA TRP A 98 -7.21 9.47 1.15
C TRP A 98 -8.41 10.35 1.49
N HIS A 99 -9.29 10.56 0.51
CA HIS A 99 -10.47 11.43 0.63
C HIS A 99 -11.77 10.65 0.86
N GLY A 100 -11.66 9.38 1.28
CA GLY A 100 -12.77 8.46 1.49
C GLY A 100 -13.14 7.68 0.22
N PRO A 101 -14.34 7.07 0.13
CA PRO A 101 -14.75 6.23 -1.00
C PRO A 101 -15.05 7.03 -2.29
N ARG A 102 -14.56 8.27 -2.39
CA ARG A 102 -14.82 9.21 -3.50
C ARG A 102 -13.86 8.95 -4.66
N GLY A 103 -13.98 7.77 -5.28
CA GLY A 103 -13.19 7.44 -6.46
C GLY A 103 -13.54 6.09 -7.03
N ARG A 104 -13.54 5.97 -8.35
CA ARG A 104 -13.65 4.66 -9.04
C ARG A 104 -12.32 3.92 -9.04
N GLU A 105 -11.21 4.64 -8.91
CA GLU A 105 -9.86 4.08 -8.96
C GLU A 105 -9.41 3.64 -7.57
N ARG A 106 -9.49 2.33 -7.33
CA ARG A 106 -9.01 1.68 -6.11
C ARG A 106 -7.60 1.18 -6.37
N ALA A 107 -6.64 2.04 -6.09
CA ALA A 107 -5.24 1.73 -6.29
C ALA A 107 -4.44 1.82 -5.00
N TRP A 108 -3.47 0.92 -4.87
CA TRP A 108 -2.44 0.94 -3.84
C TRP A 108 -1.09 0.98 -4.50
N VAL A 109 -0.23 1.91 -4.12
CA VAL A 109 1.11 2.06 -4.70
C VAL A 109 2.10 1.34 -3.79
N LEU A 110 2.95 0.49 -4.36
CA LEU A 110 4.08 -0.15 -3.69
C LEU A 110 5.38 0.43 -4.25
N ASP A 111 6.24 0.97 -3.39
CA ASP A 111 7.58 1.39 -3.79
C ASP A 111 8.50 0.16 -3.82
N LEU A 112 8.82 -0.34 -5.01
CA LEU A 112 9.64 -1.53 -5.17
C LEU A 112 11.04 -1.36 -4.56
N ALA A 113 11.59 -0.15 -4.55
CA ALA A 113 12.92 0.11 -4.02
C ALA A 113 12.97 -0.08 -2.49
N ALA A 114 11.86 0.17 -1.80
CA ALA A 114 11.75 0.00 -0.36
C ALA A 114 11.73 -1.48 0.10
N PHE A 115 11.77 -2.43 -0.84
CA PHE A 115 11.90 -3.87 -0.60
C PHE A 115 13.28 -4.42 -0.97
N VAL A 116 14.23 -3.57 -1.37
CA VAL A 116 15.63 -3.94 -1.54
C VAL A 116 16.37 -3.61 -0.24
N GLU A 117 17.03 -4.61 0.32
CA GLU A 117 17.75 -4.51 1.59
C GLU A 117 19.17 -3.93 1.36
N PRO A 118 19.86 -3.43 2.41
CA PRO A 118 21.19 -2.84 2.27
C PRO A 118 22.27 -3.77 1.70
N ASP A 119 22.07 -5.08 1.81
CA ASP A 119 22.92 -6.11 1.21
C ASP A 119 22.58 -6.41 -0.26
N GLN A 120 21.72 -5.58 -0.88
CA GLN A 120 21.21 -5.69 -2.25
C GLN A 120 20.24 -6.85 -2.48
N SER A 121 19.87 -7.61 -1.43
CA SER A 121 18.87 -8.66 -1.54
C SER A 121 17.45 -8.09 -1.63
N VAL A 122 16.54 -8.83 -2.27
CA VAL A 122 15.12 -8.45 -2.33
C VAL A 122 14.36 -9.17 -1.23
N ALA A 123 13.64 -8.42 -0.40
CA ALA A 123 12.73 -8.95 0.62
C ALA A 123 11.41 -9.46 -0.02
N ALA A 124 11.49 -10.46 -0.89
CA ALA A 124 10.37 -10.94 -1.71
C ALA A 124 9.15 -11.37 -0.88
N GLY A 125 9.37 -12.03 0.27
CA GLY A 125 8.28 -12.41 1.17
C GLY A 125 7.57 -11.20 1.79
N ALA A 126 8.29 -10.11 2.07
CA ALA A 126 7.69 -8.87 2.55
C ALA A 126 6.91 -8.16 1.43
N LEU A 127 7.43 -8.18 0.20
CA LEU A 127 6.75 -7.64 -0.99
C LEU A 127 5.43 -8.37 -1.27
N ALA A 128 5.43 -9.70 -1.25
CA ALA A 128 4.21 -10.50 -1.42
C ALA A 128 3.16 -10.22 -0.35
N ARG A 129 3.58 -10.19 0.94
CA ARG A 129 2.68 -9.82 2.05
C ARG A 129 2.17 -8.39 1.92
N ALA A 130 2.97 -7.49 1.37
CA ALA A 130 2.54 -6.11 1.17
C ALA A 130 1.45 -5.99 0.11
N ALA A 131 1.63 -6.67 -1.02
CA ALA A 131 0.61 -6.79 -2.06
C ALA A 131 -0.68 -7.44 -1.53
N ALA A 132 -0.56 -8.50 -0.73
CA ALA A 132 -1.71 -9.15 -0.10
C ALA A 132 -2.50 -8.22 0.82
N ALA A 133 -1.82 -7.48 1.70
CA ALA A 133 -2.46 -6.52 2.60
C ALA A 133 -3.15 -5.37 1.83
N ALA A 134 -2.55 -4.94 0.72
CA ALA A 134 -3.12 -3.94 -0.18
C ALA A 134 -4.43 -4.43 -0.82
N ILE A 135 -4.47 -5.68 -1.34
CA ILE A 135 -5.71 -6.24 -1.90
C ILE A 135 -6.84 -6.28 -0.86
N THR A 136 -6.54 -6.70 0.37
CA THR A 136 -7.53 -6.65 1.46
C THR A 136 -8.00 -5.22 1.73
N ALA A 137 -7.10 -4.23 1.72
CA ALA A 137 -7.48 -2.82 1.88
C ALA A 137 -8.41 -2.34 0.74
N LEU A 138 -8.10 -2.68 -0.51
CA LEU A 138 -8.86 -2.25 -1.68
C LEU A 138 -10.26 -2.91 -1.76
N GLU A 139 -10.39 -4.16 -1.32
CA GLU A 139 -11.68 -4.83 -1.18
C GLU A 139 -12.58 -4.13 -0.14
N ILE A 140 -11.98 -3.68 0.96
CA ILE A 140 -12.68 -3.02 2.07
C ILE A 140 -13.03 -1.56 1.73
N ALA A 141 -12.10 -0.82 1.15
CA ALA A 141 -12.20 0.64 0.94
C ALA A 141 -13.21 1.05 -0.14
N GLY A 142 -13.69 0.10 -0.94
CA GLY A 142 -14.52 0.37 -2.12
C GLY A 142 -16.02 0.12 -1.95
N PRO A 143 -16.88 0.87 -2.67
CA PRO A 143 -18.28 0.53 -2.82
C PRO A 143 -18.45 -0.82 -3.56
N PRO A 144 -19.63 -1.46 -3.44
CA PRO A 144 -19.92 -2.76 -4.03
C PRO A 144 -20.08 -2.66 -5.56
N ASP A 145 -18.98 -2.45 -6.27
CA ASP A 145 -18.92 -2.69 -7.72
C ASP A 145 -19.00 -4.21 -7.98
N PRO A 146 -19.94 -4.71 -8.80
CA PRO A 146 -20.04 -6.13 -9.15
C PRO A 146 -18.75 -6.75 -9.71
N ALA A 147 -17.90 -5.96 -10.37
CA ALA A 147 -16.62 -6.40 -10.91
C ALA A 147 -15.48 -6.34 -9.88
N ARG A 148 -15.66 -5.62 -8.77
CA ARG A 148 -14.66 -5.41 -7.70
C ARG A 148 -13.22 -5.16 -8.21
N PRO A 149 -12.96 -4.26 -9.19
CA PRO A 149 -11.59 -4.00 -9.64
C PRO A 149 -10.72 -3.44 -8.51
N ALA A 150 -9.55 -4.03 -8.31
CA ALA A 150 -8.51 -3.59 -7.37
C ALA A 150 -7.16 -3.57 -8.09
N THR A 151 -6.40 -2.49 -7.88
CA THR A 151 -5.13 -2.27 -8.58
C THR A 151 -4.00 -2.12 -7.58
N VAL A 152 -2.97 -2.97 -7.69
CA VAL A 152 -1.70 -2.76 -6.99
C VAL A 152 -0.70 -2.24 -8.01
N ILE A 153 -0.17 -1.04 -7.79
CA ILE A 153 0.75 -0.34 -8.69
C ILE A 153 2.18 -0.54 -8.15
N PRO A 154 3.00 -1.37 -8.81
CA PRO A 154 4.42 -1.45 -8.52
C PRO A 154 5.13 -0.21 -9.10
N ALA A 155 5.62 0.67 -8.24
CA ALA A 155 6.30 1.90 -8.60
C ALA A 155 7.81 1.81 -8.34
N ASN A 156 8.55 2.80 -8.85
CA ASN A 156 9.97 2.97 -8.61
C ASN A 156 10.84 1.76 -8.99
N LEU A 157 10.53 1.11 -10.12
CA LEU A 157 11.32 -0.02 -10.64
C LEU A 157 12.79 0.38 -10.87
N ALA A 158 13.04 1.59 -11.40
CA ALA A 158 14.40 2.07 -11.60
C ALA A 158 15.17 2.17 -10.28
N GLY A 159 14.56 2.69 -9.22
CA GLY A 159 15.14 2.74 -7.88
C GLY A 159 15.45 1.35 -7.33
N ALA A 160 14.53 0.39 -7.51
CA ALA A 160 14.74 -0.99 -7.08
C ALA A 160 15.94 -1.64 -7.79
N LEU A 161 16.04 -1.48 -9.11
CA LEU A 161 17.16 -2.02 -9.89
C LEU A 161 18.49 -1.36 -9.50
N MET A 162 18.51 -0.04 -9.31
CA MET A 162 19.70 0.68 -8.83
C MET A 162 20.13 0.21 -7.44
N ALA A 163 19.19 0.08 -6.50
CA ALA A 163 19.47 -0.39 -5.15
C ALA A 163 20.00 -1.84 -5.14
N ALA A 164 19.51 -2.68 -6.05
CA ALA A 164 19.96 -4.06 -6.20
C ALA A 164 21.27 -4.20 -7.00
N GLY A 165 21.87 -3.10 -7.46
CA GLY A 165 23.08 -3.12 -8.28
C GLY A 165 22.87 -3.70 -9.69
N VAL A 166 21.63 -3.73 -10.20
CA VAL A 166 21.28 -4.33 -11.49
C VAL A 166 21.06 -3.25 -12.56
N PRO A 167 21.78 -3.28 -13.70
CA PRO A 167 21.58 -2.28 -14.76
C PRO A 167 20.22 -2.39 -15.44
N TYR A 168 19.53 -1.27 -15.60
CA TYR A 168 18.15 -1.19 -16.10
C TYR A 168 17.94 -1.85 -17.48
N ALA A 169 18.83 -1.55 -18.44
CA ALA A 169 18.68 -1.99 -19.83
C ALA A 169 19.17 -3.44 -20.09
N TRP A 170 19.74 -4.10 -19.09
CA TRP A 170 20.38 -5.41 -19.27
C TRP A 170 19.37 -6.56 -19.16
N PRO A 171 19.70 -7.74 -19.71
CA PRO A 171 18.87 -8.95 -19.55
C PRO A 171 18.52 -9.22 -18.08
N GLU A 172 19.48 -9.06 -17.17
CA GLU A 172 19.32 -9.25 -15.73
C GLU A 172 18.34 -8.23 -15.14
N GLY A 173 18.36 -6.98 -15.61
CA GLY A 173 17.41 -5.94 -15.21
C GLY A 173 15.96 -6.29 -15.59
N ARG A 174 15.77 -6.81 -16.82
CA ARG A 174 14.46 -7.31 -17.27
C ARG A 174 14.01 -8.53 -16.48
N ALA A 175 14.92 -9.46 -16.18
CA ALA A 175 14.62 -10.64 -15.38
C ALA A 175 14.22 -10.26 -13.95
N MET A 176 14.95 -9.34 -13.32
CA MET A 176 14.62 -8.82 -11.99
C MET A 176 13.26 -8.09 -11.99
N ALA A 177 13.00 -7.26 -12.98
CA ALA A 177 11.69 -6.60 -13.13
C ALA A 177 10.55 -7.63 -13.22
N ALA A 178 10.71 -8.67 -14.05
CA ALA A 178 9.74 -9.75 -14.17
C ALA A 178 9.55 -10.50 -12.83
N ALA A 179 10.63 -10.79 -12.11
CA ALA A 179 10.57 -11.46 -10.81
C ALA A 179 9.82 -10.62 -9.76
N LEU A 180 10.10 -9.32 -9.67
CA LEU A 180 9.41 -8.40 -8.76
C LEU A 180 7.90 -8.35 -9.06
N LEU A 181 7.53 -8.22 -10.33
CA LEU A 181 6.13 -8.22 -10.76
C LEU A 181 5.43 -9.55 -10.50
N ALA A 182 6.12 -10.68 -10.69
CA ALA A 182 5.59 -12.00 -10.38
C ALA A 182 5.30 -12.17 -8.88
N VAL A 183 6.17 -11.65 -8.01
CA VAL A 183 5.97 -11.65 -6.55
C VAL A 183 4.76 -10.80 -6.15
N VAL A 184 4.62 -9.60 -6.71
CA VAL A 184 3.46 -8.73 -6.47
C VAL A 184 2.17 -9.40 -6.95
N LEU A 185 2.17 -9.95 -8.16
CA LEU A 185 1.01 -10.67 -8.72
C LEU A 185 0.64 -11.88 -7.88
N GLY A 186 1.62 -12.70 -7.47
CA GLY A 186 1.39 -13.88 -6.64
C GLY A 186 0.73 -13.53 -5.31
N GLY A 187 1.30 -12.57 -4.57
CA GLY A 187 0.73 -12.13 -3.30
C GLY A 187 -0.67 -11.50 -3.44
N ALA A 188 -0.89 -10.72 -4.51
CA ALA A 188 -2.20 -10.15 -4.80
C ALA A 188 -3.25 -11.20 -5.16
N ALA A 189 -2.88 -12.18 -6.01
CA ALA A 189 -3.76 -13.25 -6.43
C ALA A 189 -4.14 -14.18 -5.27
N GLU A 190 -3.17 -14.53 -4.42
CA GLU A 190 -3.42 -15.35 -3.22
C GLU A 190 -4.40 -14.66 -2.26
N ALA A 191 -4.20 -13.37 -1.99
CA ALA A 191 -5.12 -12.60 -1.15
C ALA A 191 -6.51 -12.47 -1.77
N SER A 192 -6.59 -12.25 -3.09
CA SER A 192 -7.87 -12.20 -3.80
C SER A 192 -8.62 -13.54 -3.71
N ALA A 193 -7.92 -14.66 -3.90
CA ALA A 193 -8.50 -15.99 -3.75
C ALA A 193 -8.98 -16.26 -2.31
N ALA A 194 -8.18 -15.88 -1.30
CA ALA A 194 -8.57 -15.99 0.10
C ALA A 194 -9.82 -15.15 0.43
N LEU A 195 -9.93 -13.94 -0.12
CA LEU A 195 -11.14 -13.12 0.01
C LEU A 195 -12.34 -13.77 -0.70
N ALA A 196 -12.15 -14.34 -1.88
CA ALA A 196 -13.22 -15.04 -2.60
C ALA A 196 -13.74 -16.28 -1.83
N LEU A 197 -12.86 -17.02 -1.14
CA LEU A 197 -13.26 -18.12 -0.26
C LEU A 197 -14.13 -17.64 0.92
N ARG A 198 -13.90 -16.43 1.40
CA ARG A 198 -14.62 -15.86 2.56
C ARG A 198 -15.91 -15.14 2.18
N LEU A 199 -15.87 -14.37 1.09
CA LEU A 199 -16.92 -13.43 0.67
C LEU A 199 -17.73 -13.94 -0.52
N GLY A 200 -17.32 -15.06 -1.12
CA GLY A 200 -17.71 -15.45 -2.46
C GLY A 200 -16.91 -14.68 -3.54
N PRO A 201 -16.83 -15.23 -4.76
CA PRO A 201 -16.21 -14.54 -5.89
C PRO A 201 -16.95 -13.24 -6.22
N CYS A 202 -16.32 -12.33 -6.97
CA CYS A 202 -17.03 -11.14 -7.44
C CYS A 202 -18.21 -11.57 -8.34
N PRO A 203 -19.38 -10.89 -8.27
CA PRO A 203 -20.55 -11.26 -9.08
C PRO A 203 -20.26 -11.39 -10.58
N ALA A 204 -19.38 -10.54 -11.13
CA ALA A 204 -19.00 -10.58 -12.55
C ALA A 204 -18.10 -11.78 -12.93
N TRP A 205 -17.63 -12.58 -11.96
CA TRP A 205 -16.76 -13.73 -12.21
C TRP A 205 -17.45 -14.83 -13.02
N CYS A 206 -18.75 -15.07 -12.78
CA CYS A 206 -19.51 -16.12 -13.46
C CYS A 206 -19.50 -15.97 -14.98
N ASP A 207 -19.57 -14.72 -15.46
CA ASP A 207 -19.55 -14.40 -16.90
C ASP A 207 -18.11 -14.37 -17.46
N ARG A 208 -17.13 -13.98 -16.62
CA ARG A 208 -15.72 -13.84 -17.04
C ARG A 208 -14.94 -15.15 -17.04
N ARG A 209 -15.29 -16.13 -16.20
CA ARG A 209 -14.51 -17.38 -16.04
C ARG A 209 -14.26 -18.12 -17.37
N THR A 210 -15.22 -18.05 -18.29
CA THR A 210 -15.17 -18.63 -19.64
C THR A 210 -14.16 -18.00 -20.58
N SER A 211 -13.60 -16.84 -20.22
CA SER A 211 -12.58 -16.13 -21.02
C SER A 211 -11.17 -16.23 -20.43
N VAL A 212 -11.04 -16.76 -19.22
CA VAL A 212 -9.77 -16.84 -18.46
C VAL A 212 -9.27 -18.28 -18.35
N LEU A 213 -10.17 -19.26 -18.45
CA LEU A 213 -9.90 -20.71 -18.52
C LEU A 213 -10.14 -21.22 -19.94
#